data_AF-A0A5B0PS56-F1
#
_entry.id   AF-A0A5B0PS56-F1
#
_cell.length_a   1.000
_cell.length_b   1.000
_cell.length_c   1.000
_cell.angle_alpha   90.00
_cell.angle_beta   90.00
_cell.angle_gamma   90.00
#
_symmetry.space_group_name_H-M   'P 1'
#
loop_
_entity.id
_entity.type
_entity.pdbx_description
1 polymer ?
#
loop_
_entity_poly.entity_id
_entity_poly.type
_entity_poly.pdbx_seq_one_letter_code
_entity_poly.pdbx_strand_id
1 'polypeptide(L)'
;MDKMNNREHAHVPAAAIIVHYLESFKSKHDGKLPQDSTERAELKEMILAEKRDVDEENFDEAVNLIGNACQPTEVPAHIQELFDDPYCDKAPWFDGSFWLLVKTLREFVKRDPNHQLPLSGAIPDMKSNTKNYVKMQSIYRQKALEDLQTFKSILDDVKDSSEPDDDDNDNDNDKTETESGFDHYGPEYQLSSEMIETFVKNCAHIRLIRGSKYTNDQPKDLMLKFSKECEPGNQEFTANWFLGFQALSAYRSANQGEYPGMRKGQEEHDFNSLSEIALKDLIRRGWDKDEEKVPGKLEKY
;
A
#
# COMPACT_ATOMS: atom_id res chain seq x y z
N MET A 1 29.66 -21.82 16.08
CA MET A 1 28.95 -22.99 15.53
C MET A 1 29.94 -24.16 15.41
N ASP A 2 30.55 -24.52 16.54
CA ASP A 2 31.95 -24.99 16.54
C ASP A 2 32.09 -26.49 16.26
N LYS A 3 30.99 -27.24 16.43
CA LYS A 3 30.95 -28.69 16.21
C LYS A 3 30.69 -29.07 14.75
N MET A 4 30.34 -28.10 13.90
CA MET A 4 30.06 -28.34 12.47
C MET A 4 31.35 -28.48 11.69
N ASN A 5 31.38 -29.42 10.74
CA ASN A 5 32.47 -29.46 9.76
C ASN A 5 32.39 -28.29 8.76
N ASN A 6 33.45 -28.03 8.00
CA ASN A 6 33.51 -26.88 7.09
C ASN A 6 32.37 -26.87 6.06
N ARG A 7 31.96 -28.04 5.56
CA ARG A 7 30.85 -28.13 4.61
C ARG A 7 29.53 -27.78 5.28
N GLU A 8 29.27 -28.28 6.49
CA GLU A 8 28.04 -27.94 7.22
C GLU A 8 27.98 -26.45 7.55
N HIS A 9 29.12 -25.88 7.97
CA HIS A 9 29.28 -24.48 8.34
C HIS A 9 28.99 -23.52 7.17
N ALA A 10 29.57 -23.79 6.00
CA ALA A 10 29.35 -23.00 4.78
C ALA A 10 27.93 -23.12 4.19
N HIS A 11 27.09 -24.01 4.74
CA HIS A 11 25.72 -24.25 4.29
C HIS A 11 24.67 -23.99 5.39
N VAL A 12 25.04 -23.22 6.41
CA VAL A 12 24.10 -22.69 7.40
C VAL A 12 23.34 -21.51 6.78
N PRO A 13 21.99 -21.50 6.79
CA PRO A 13 21.19 -20.36 6.36
C PRO A 13 21.63 -19.03 6.99
N ALA A 14 21.78 -17.98 6.19
CA ALA A 14 22.13 -16.64 6.65
C ALA A 14 21.22 -16.16 7.79
N ALA A 15 19.90 -16.40 7.70
CA ALA A 15 18.95 -16.05 8.76
C ALA A 15 19.26 -16.73 10.11
N ALA A 16 19.72 -17.98 10.10
CA ALA A 16 20.09 -18.70 11.33
C ALA A 16 21.40 -18.16 11.93
N ILE A 17 22.35 -17.75 11.09
CA ILE A 17 23.58 -17.06 11.52
C ILE A 17 23.21 -15.76 12.24
N ILE A 18 22.39 -14.92 11.60
CA ILE A 18 21.99 -13.62 12.18
C ILE A 18 21.28 -13.81 13.52
N VAL A 19 20.32 -14.74 13.61
CA VAL A 19 19.60 -14.99 14.88
C VAL A 19 20.57 -15.41 15.99
N HIS A 20 21.51 -16.31 15.71
CA HIS A 20 22.51 -16.75 16.68
C HIS A 20 23.38 -15.61 17.21
N TYR A 21 23.86 -14.74 16.32
CA TYR A 21 24.70 -13.60 16.72
C TYR A 21 23.89 -12.46 17.33
N LEU A 22 22.63 -12.27 16.95
CA LEU A 22 21.71 -11.35 17.63
C LEU A 22 21.43 -11.78 19.07
N GLU A 23 21.24 -13.07 19.34
CA GLU A 23 21.09 -13.59 20.71
C GLU A 23 22.36 -13.36 21.54
N SER A 24 23.52 -13.58 20.92
CA SER A 24 24.82 -13.33 21.55
C SER A 24 25.05 -11.84 21.84
N PHE A 25 24.64 -10.96 20.92
CA PHE A 25 24.69 -9.50 21.09
C PHE A 25 23.73 -9.06 22.21
N LYS A 26 22.46 -9.49 22.16
CA LYS A 26 21.45 -9.20 23.19
C LYS A 26 21.91 -9.58 24.60
N SER A 27 22.60 -10.72 24.73
CA SER A 27 23.13 -11.20 26.02
C SER A 27 24.20 -10.26 26.61
N LYS A 28 24.86 -9.45 25.78
CA LYS A 28 25.87 -8.46 26.19
C LYS A 28 25.30 -7.03 26.32
N HIS A 29 24.12 -6.77 25.76
CA HIS A 29 23.54 -5.44 25.60
C HIS A 29 22.11 -5.35 26.17
N ASP A 30 21.89 -5.86 27.38
CA ASP A 30 20.60 -5.79 28.12
C ASP A 30 19.37 -6.28 27.34
N GLY A 31 19.54 -7.28 26.48
CA GLY A 31 18.46 -7.85 25.66
C GLY A 31 18.06 -7.01 24.44
N LYS A 32 18.76 -5.90 24.16
CA LYS A 32 18.42 -4.96 23.09
C LYS A 32 19.03 -5.36 21.74
N LEU A 33 18.31 -5.04 20.66
CA LEU A 33 18.84 -5.12 19.30
C LEU A 33 19.82 -3.97 19.03
N PRO A 34 20.77 -4.12 18.08
CA PRO A 34 21.60 -3.00 17.63
C PRO A 34 20.74 -1.81 17.16
N GLN A 35 20.93 -0.66 17.79
CA GLN A 35 20.17 0.57 17.55
C GLN A 35 20.88 1.49 16.55
N ASP A 36 22.20 1.60 16.65
CA ASP A 36 22.99 2.55 15.86
C ASP A 36 23.98 1.89 14.90
N SER A 37 24.68 2.71 14.11
CA SER A 37 25.69 2.22 13.16
C SER A 37 26.87 1.53 13.83
N THR A 38 27.22 1.92 15.05
CA THR A 38 28.35 1.39 15.80
C THR A 38 28.02 -0.02 16.30
N GLU A 39 26.85 -0.20 16.90
CA GLU A 39 26.36 -1.49 17.36
C GLU A 39 26.12 -2.46 16.18
N ARG A 40 25.64 -1.94 15.04
CA ARG A 40 25.52 -2.74 13.81
C ARG A 40 26.89 -3.16 13.26
N ALA A 41 27.91 -2.31 13.40
CA ALA A 41 29.29 -2.67 13.04
C ALA A 41 29.85 -3.73 14.00
N GLU A 42 29.57 -3.63 15.30
CA GLU A 42 29.95 -4.67 16.27
C GLU A 42 29.35 -6.03 15.90
N LEU A 43 28.04 -6.09 15.60
CA LEU A 43 27.39 -7.34 15.17
C LEU A 43 28.02 -7.89 13.88
N LYS A 44 28.35 -7.01 12.93
CA LYS A 44 29.03 -7.40 11.69
C LYS A 44 30.39 -8.05 11.99
N GLU A 45 31.20 -7.43 12.85
CA GLU A 45 32.50 -7.98 13.24
C GLU A 45 32.35 -9.31 13.98
N MET A 46 31.32 -9.47 14.82
CA MET A 46 31.02 -10.75 15.49
C MET A 46 30.72 -11.87 14.49
N ILE A 47 29.96 -11.59 13.43
CA ILE A 47 29.63 -12.55 12.38
C ILE A 47 30.87 -12.88 11.55
N LEU A 48 31.65 -11.87 11.14
CA LEU A 48 32.84 -12.06 10.31
C LEU A 48 33.98 -12.78 11.05
N ALA A 49 34.06 -12.63 12.37
CA ALA A 49 35.05 -13.34 13.19
C ALA A 49 34.85 -14.87 13.18
N GLU A 50 33.65 -15.36 12.87
CA GLU A 50 33.36 -16.80 12.76
C GLU A 50 33.63 -17.36 11.36
N LYS A 51 33.70 -16.49 10.34
CA LYS A 51 33.94 -16.89 8.95
C LYS A 51 35.28 -17.64 8.84
N ARG A 52 35.24 -18.89 8.38
CA ARG A 52 36.41 -19.81 8.34
C ARG A 52 37.19 -19.69 7.05
N ASP A 53 36.51 -19.38 5.96
CA ASP A 53 37.08 -19.29 4.61
C ASP A 53 36.49 -18.08 3.88
N VAL A 54 37.23 -17.50 2.95
CA VAL A 54 36.81 -16.36 2.13
C VAL A 54 35.57 -16.69 1.30
N ASP A 55 35.43 -17.95 0.88
CA ASP A 55 34.35 -18.44 0.03
C ASP A 55 33.04 -18.76 0.77
N GLU A 56 32.94 -18.48 2.08
CA GLU A 56 31.69 -18.69 2.84
C GLU A 56 30.66 -17.57 2.58
N GLU A 57 30.00 -17.65 1.42
CA GLU A 57 28.99 -16.69 0.95
C GLU A 57 27.80 -16.52 1.92
N ASN A 58 27.47 -17.55 2.71
CA ASN A 58 26.37 -17.48 3.67
C ASN A 58 26.63 -16.48 4.81
N PHE A 59 27.89 -16.25 5.19
CA PHE A 59 28.27 -15.19 6.14
C PHE A 59 28.21 -13.81 5.50
N ASP A 60 28.57 -13.69 4.22
CA ASP A 60 28.44 -12.43 3.48
C ASP A 60 26.96 -12.05 3.29
N GLU A 61 26.10 -13.02 2.98
CA GLU A 61 24.64 -12.85 3.00
C GLU A 61 24.13 -12.42 4.38
N ALA A 62 24.62 -13.03 5.45
CA ALA A 62 24.23 -12.66 6.82
C ALA A 62 24.57 -11.20 7.13
N VAL A 63 25.77 -10.75 6.76
CA VAL A 63 26.20 -9.35 6.93
C VAL A 63 25.31 -8.38 6.14
N ASN A 64 24.97 -8.72 4.90
CA ASN A 64 24.11 -7.90 4.06
C ASN A 64 22.67 -7.77 4.63
N LEU A 65 22.22 -8.76 5.39
CA LEU A 65 20.90 -8.79 6.01
C LEU A 65 20.83 -8.10 7.38
N ILE A 66 21.96 -7.73 8.01
CA ILE A 66 22.01 -7.07 9.33
C ILE A 66 21.08 -5.86 9.38
N GLY A 67 21.11 -5.01 8.35
CA GLY A 67 20.31 -3.79 8.30
C GLY A 67 18.81 -4.07 8.45
N ASN A 68 18.32 -5.09 7.75
CA ASN A 68 16.93 -5.52 7.80
C ASN A 68 16.60 -6.25 9.11
N ALA A 69 17.49 -7.12 9.57
CA ALA A 69 17.27 -7.94 10.76
C ALA A 69 17.27 -7.14 12.07
N CYS A 70 17.87 -5.95 12.08
CA CYS A 70 17.85 -5.05 13.23
C CYS A 70 16.62 -4.12 13.24
N GLN A 71 15.81 -4.09 12.18
CA GLN A 71 14.58 -3.29 12.20
C GLN A 71 13.51 -4.01 13.02
N PRO A 72 12.76 -3.28 13.87
CA PRO A 72 11.60 -3.85 14.53
C PRO A 72 10.54 -4.23 13.50
N THR A 73 9.90 -5.38 13.70
CA THR A 73 8.73 -5.79 12.91
C THR A 73 7.51 -5.05 13.44
N GLU A 74 6.98 -4.11 12.64
CA GLU A 74 5.87 -3.25 12.99
C GLU A 74 4.80 -3.21 11.88
N VAL A 75 3.59 -2.78 12.22
CA VAL A 75 2.52 -2.54 11.25
C VAL A 75 2.88 -1.31 10.40
N PRO A 76 2.97 -1.43 9.05
CA PRO A 76 3.30 -0.31 8.19
C PRO A 76 2.28 0.84 8.29
N ALA A 77 2.73 2.09 8.14
CA ALA A 77 1.88 3.29 8.25
C ALA A 77 0.64 3.24 7.34
N HIS A 78 0.80 2.80 6.09
CA HIS A 78 -0.33 2.69 5.15
C HIS A 78 -1.38 1.64 5.58
N ILE A 79 -1.03 0.68 6.43
CA ILE A 79 -2.00 -0.27 7.02
C ILE A 79 -2.66 0.35 8.25
N GLN A 80 -1.91 1.10 9.06
CA GLN A 80 -2.50 1.88 10.16
C GLN A 80 -3.55 2.87 9.62
N GLU A 81 -3.27 3.54 8.51
CA GLU A 81 -4.25 4.41 7.82
C GLU A 81 -5.54 3.65 7.41
N LEU A 82 -5.45 2.37 7.05
CA LEU A 82 -6.65 1.55 6.79
C LEU A 82 -7.40 1.21 8.07
N PHE A 83 -6.68 0.98 9.17
CA PHE A 83 -7.26 0.68 10.48
C PHE A 83 -8.01 1.88 11.05
N ASP A 84 -7.53 3.09 10.78
CA ASP A 84 -8.14 4.35 11.23
C ASP A 84 -9.21 4.88 10.26
N ASP A 85 -9.41 4.20 9.13
CA ASP A 85 -10.41 4.63 8.14
C ASP A 85 -11.84 4.46 8.69
N PRO A 86 -12.73 5.47 8.54
CA PRO A 86 -14.11 5.37 9.02
C PRO A 86 -14.91 4.18 8.48
N TYR A 87 -14.53 3.63 7.32
CA TYR A 87 -15.19 2.43 6.76
C TYR A 87 -14.78 1.14 7.46
N CYS A 88 -13.65 1.11 8.16
CA CYS A 88 -13.23 -0.02 8.98
C CYS A 88 -14.19 -0.28 10.16
N ASP A 89 -14.79 0.77 10.71
CA ASP A 89 -15.78 0.65 11.79
C ASP A 89 -17.19 0.35 11.26
N LYS A 90 -17.56 1.00 10.15
CA LYS A 90 -18.94 1.01 9.64
C LYS A 90 -19.27 -0.15 8.72
N ALA A 91 -18.27 -0.88 8.21
CA ALA A 91 -18.41 -1.97 7.23
C ALA A 91 -19.48 -1.64 6.16
N PRO A 92 -19.21 -0.66 5.28
CA PRO A 92 -20.21 -0.13 4.37
C PRO A 92 -20.85 -1.21 3.48
N TRP A 93 -22.10 -0.98 3.08
CA TRP A 93 -22.83 -1.90 2.18
C TRP A 93 -22.11 -2.11 0.83
N PHE A 94 -21.31 -1.13 0.39
CA PHE A 94 -20.40 -1.27 -0.75
C PHE A 94 -19.00 -1.64 -0.24
N ASP A 95 -18.34 -2.61 -0.87
CA ASP A 95 -17.02 -3.12 -0.46
C ASP A 95 -16.94 -3.66 0.99
N GLY A 96 -18.08 -3.99 1.61
CA GLY A 96 -18.12 -4.45 2.99
C GLY A 96 -17.30 -5.71 3.25
N SER A 97 -17.15 -6.61 2.27
CA SER A 97 -16.24 -7.77 2.38
C SER A 97 -14.78 -7.35 2.59
N PHE A 98 -14.31 -6.33 1.89
CA PHE A 98 -12.95 -5.82 2.07
C PHE A 98 -12.78 -5.17 3.43
N TRP A 99 -13.71 -4.30 3.82
CA TRP A 99 -13.65 -3.60 5.10
C TRP A 99 -13.83 -4.53 6.30
N LEU A 100 -14.60 -5.61 6.15
CA LEU A 100 -14.71 -6.68 7.11
C LEU A 100 -13.35 -7.36 7.32
N LEU A 101 -12.63 -7.71 6.25
CA LEU A 101 -11.29 -8.28 6.34
C LEU A 101 -10.28 -7.30 6.98
N VAL A 102 -10.37 -6.00 6.68
CA VAL A 102 -9.53 -4.97 7.33
C VAL A 102 -9.85 -4.84 8.82
N LYS A 103 -11.13 -4.86 9.20
CA LYS A 103 -11.57 -4.86 10.60
C LYS A 103 -11.06 -6.09 11.35
N THR A 104 -11.16 -7.27 10.74
CA THR A 104 -10.59 -8.52 11.27
C THR A 104 -9.07 -8.43 11.42
N LEU A 105 -8.37 -7.85 10.44
CA LEU A 105 -6.92 -7.67 10.52
C LEU A 105 -6.52 -6.73 11.66
N ARG A 106 -7.27 -5.64 11.86
CA ARG A 106 -7.08 -4.71 12.98
C ARG A 106 -7.27 -5.43 14.32
N GLU A 107 -8.25 -6.31 14.42
CA GLU A 107 -8.50 -7.11 15.61
C GLU A 107 -7.42 -8.18 15.83
N PHE A 108 -6.93 -8.84 14.77
CA PHE A 108 -5.78 -9.73 14.83
C PHE A 108 -4.57 -9.04 15.45
N VAL A 109 -4.21 -7.85 14.97
CA VAL A 109 -3.08 -7.06 15.48
C VAL A 109 -3.27 -6.68 16.96
N LYS A 110 -4.50 -6.36 17.38
CA LYS A 110 -4.79 -6.05 18.79
C LYS A 110 -4.63 -7.27 19.71
N ARG A 111 -5.04 -8.45 19.24
CA ARG A 111 -4.95 -9.72 19.98
C ARG A 111 -3.56 -10.33 19.96
N ASP A 112 -2.75 -10.03 18.93
CA ASP A 112 -1.37 -10.50 18.85
C ASP A 112 -0.51 -9.84 19.95
N PRO A 113 0.23 -10.63 20.76
CA PRO A 113 1.03 -10.10 21.86
C PRO A 113 2.19 -9.20 21.42
N ASN A 114 2.59 -9.26 20.15
CA ASN A 114 3.64 -8.42 19.59
C ASN A 114 3.09 -7.29 18.71
N HIS A 115 1.76 -7.18 18.58
CA HIS A 115 1.08 -6.24 17.70
C HIS A 115 1.54 -6.34 16.23
N GLN A 116 1.73 -7.56 15.74
CA GLN A 116 2.23 -7.83 14.39
C GLN A 116 1.12 -8.27 13.43
N LEU A 117 1.37 -8.08 12.13
CA LEU A 117 0.54 -8.63 11.07
C LEU A 117 0.76 -10.15 10.95
N PRO A 118 -0.22 -10.90 10.42
CA PRO A 118 -0.06 -12.31 10.07
C PRO A 118 1.17 -12.56 9.19
N LEU A 119 1.89 -13.66 9.46
CA LEU A 119 3.05 -14.03 8.67
C LEU A 119 2.65 -14.55 7.28
N SER A 120 3.31 -14.08 6.22
CA SER A 120 3.05 -14.53 4.85
C SER A 120 3.52 -15.97 4.57
N GLY A 121 4.46 -16.47 5.38
CA GLY A 121 5.08 -17.79 5.27
C GLY A 121 6.10 -17.93 4.14
N ALA A 122 6.32 -16.88 3.35
CA ALA A 122 7.32 -16.87 2.29
C ALA A 122 8.69 -16.44 2.84
N ILE A 123 9.75 -17.12 2.39
CA ILE A 123 11.14 -16.74 2.67
C ILE A 123 11.90 -16.61 1.35
N PRO A 124 12.85 -15.67 1.22
CA PRO A 124 13.69 -15.55 0.04
C PRO A 124 14.64 -16.75 -0.08
N ASP A 125 15.19 -16.93 -1.28
CA ASP A 125 16.30 -17.87 -1.49
C ASP A 125 17.54 -17.44 -0.69
N MET A 126 18.33 -18.41 -0.23
CA MET A 126 19.54 -18.16 0.56
C MET A 126 20.54 -19.32 0.47
N LYS A 127 21.81 -19.03 0.70
CA LYS A 127 22.87 -20.03 0.72
C LYS A 127 22.69 -20.98 1.90
N SER A 128 22.27 -22.20 1.59
CA SER A 128 22.01 -23.25 2.57
C SER A 128 22.01 -24.62 1.89
N ASN A 129 22.24 -25.67 2.65
CA ASN A 129 21.89 -27.01 2.18
C ASN A 129 20.36 -27.17 2.11
N THR A 130 19.90 -28.09 1.27
CA THR A 130 18.47 -28.34 1.03
C THR A 130 17.71 -28.69 2.31
N LYS A 131 18.32 -29.50 3.20
CA LYS A 131 17.67 -29.95 4.43
C LYS A 131 17.36 -28.77 5.37
N ASN A 132 18.33 -27.88 5.58
CA ASN A 132 18.19 -26.71 6.43
C ASN A 132 17.21 -25.69 5.82
N TYR A 133 17.30 -25.45 4.52
CA TYR A 133 16.39 -24.54 3.83
C TYR A 133 14.94 -25.02 3.89
N VAL A 134 14.68 -26.29 3.56
CA VAL A 134 13.34 -26.89 3.65
C VAL A 134 12.81 -26.85 5.09
N LYS A 135 13.65 -27.15 6.08
CA LYS A 135 13.25 -27.08 7.49
C LYS A 135 12.84 -25.65 7.88
N MET A 136 13.62 -24.64 7.49
CA MET A 136 13.31 -23.24 7.75
C MET A 136 12.01 -22.83 7.05
N GLN A 137 11.85 -23.17 5.77
CA GLN A 137 10.63 -22.91 5.01
C GLN A 137 9.39 -23.52 5.69
N SER A 138 9.50 -24.74 6.21
CA SER A 138 8.40 -25.39 6.93
C SER A 138 8.02 -24.66 8.22
N ILE A 139 8.98 -24.09 8.96
CA ILE A 139 8.71 -23.31 10.18
C ILE A 139 7.88 -22.06 9.83
N TYR A 140 8.28 -21.31 8.81
CA TYR A 140 7.56 -20.10 8.38
C TYR A 140 6.17 -20.44 7.83
N ARG A 141 6.04 -21.51 7.04
CA ARG A 141 4.74 -21.98 6.53
C ARG A 141 3.80 -22.42 7.64
N GLN A 142 4.32 -23.12 8.65
CA GLN A 142 3.53 -23.58 9.78
C GLN A 142 2.97 -22.39 10.58
N LYS A 143 3.82 -21.40 10.88
CA LYS A 143 3.37 -20.17 11.57
C LYS A 143 2.35 -19.38 10.72
N ALA A 144 2.56 -19.27 9.42
CA ALA A 144 1.59 -18.62 8.52
C ALA A 144 0.23 -19.33 8.49
N LEU A 145 0.23 -20.67 8.56
CA LEU A 145 -1.00 -21.46 8.65
C LEU A 145 -1.71 -21.22 9.99
N GLU A 146 -0.96 -21.18 11.10
CA GLU A 146 -1.50 -20.85 12.42
C GLU A 146 -2.13 -19.46 12.43
N ASP A 147 -1.42 -18.45 11.91
CA ASP A 147 -1.92 -17.07 11.81
C ASP A 147 -3.18 -16.98 10.95
N LEU A 148 -3.25 -17.74 9.85
CA LEU A 148 -4.45 -17.83 9.01
C LEU A 148 -5.64 -18.44 9.78
N GLN A 149 -5.42 -19.49 10.58
CA GLN A 149 -6.50 -20.07 11.39
C GLN A 149 -6.96 -19.11 12.48
N THR A 150 -6.04 -18.43 13.16
CA THR A 150 -6.37 -17.38 14.11
C THR A 150 -7.16 -16.26 13.45
N PHE A 151 -6.74 -15.80 12.27
CA PHE A 151 -7.47 -14.79 11.50
C PHE A 151 -8.88 -15.25 11.14
N LYS A 152 -9.07 -16.51 10.71
CA LYS A 152 -10.40 -17.07 10.41
C LYS A 152 -11.29 -17.11 11.65
N SER A 153 -10.77 -17.53 12.80
CA SER A 153 -11.51 -17.50 14.06
C SER A 153 -11.93 -16.07 14.45
N ILE A 154 -11.04 -15.09 14.29
CA ILE A 154 -11.36 -13.68 14.57
C ILE A 154 -12.39 -13.16 13.57
N LEU A 155 -12.34 -13.61 12.30
CA LEU A 155 -13.33 -13.23 11.29
C LEU A 155 -14.73 -13.70 11.69
N ASP A 156 -14.85 -14.92 12.23
CA ASP A 156 -16.11 -15.45 12.73
C ASP A 156 -16.61 -14.63 13.93
N ASP A 157 -15.76 -14.34 14.92
CA ASP A 157 -16.11 -13.46 16.05
C ASP A 157 -16.58 -12.06 15.60
N VAL A 158 -15.92 -11.49 14.59
CA VAL A 158 -16.24 -10.15 14.06
C VAL A 158 -17.57 -10.16 13.29
N LYS A 159 -17.95 -11.28 12.66
CA LYS A 159 -19.25 -11.45 12.01
C LYS A 159 -20.36 -11.57 13.05
N ASP A 160 -20.17 -12.42 14.05
CA ASP A 160 -21.16 -12.65 15.12
C ASP A 160 -21.44 -11.36 15.91
N SER A 161 -20.41 -10.55 16.18
CA SER A 161 -20.56 -9.24 16.85
C SER A 161 -21.13 -8.12 15.97
N SER A 162 -21.39 -8.39 14.69
CA SER A 162 -21.97 -7.43 13.74
C SER A 162 -23.44 -7.72 13.41
N GLU A 163 -24.01 -8.79 13.94
CA GLU A 163 -25.46 -9.01 13.90
C GLU A 163 -26.14 -7.94 14.79
N PRO A 164 -27.22 -7.28 14.32
CA PRO A 164 -27.97 -6.34 15.14
C PRO A 164 -28.51 -7.05 16.38
N ASP A 165 -28.37 -6.42 17.55
CA ASP A 165 -29.21 -6.75 18.71
C ASP A 165 -30.68 -6.54 18.27
N ASP A 166 -31.40 -7.63 18.01
CA ASP A 166 -32.86 -7.65 17.92
C ASP A 166 -33.43 -7.38 19.34
N ASP A 167 -33.28 -6.15 19.82
CA ASP A 167 -33.85 -5.70 21.09
C ASP A 167 -34.88 -4.58 20.84
N ASP A 168 -35.80 -4.83 19.91
CA ASP A 168 -37.12 -4.17 19.90
C ASP A 168 -38.07 -4.98 20.79
N ASN A 169 -37.79 -4.95 22.09
CA ASN A 169 -38.72 -5.35 23.12
C ASN A 169 -39.65 -4.17 23.44
N ASP A 170 -40.41 -3.70 22.43
CA ASP A 170 -41.51 -2.77 22.64
C ASP A 170 -42.85 -3.51 22.47
N ASN A 171 -43.34 -3.89 23.64
CA ASN A 171 -44.68 -4.34 23.95
C ASN A 171 -45.71 -3.28 23.52
N ASP A 172 -46.21 -3.35 22.29
CA ASP A 172 -47.49 -2.74 21.93
C ASP A 172 -48.32 -3.66 21.01
N ASN A 173 -49.51 -4.00 21.51
CA ASN A 173 -50.55 -4.69 20.79
C ASN A 173 -51.01 -3.87 19.57
N ASP A 174 -50.58 -4.25 18.37
CA ASP A 174 -51.45 -4.13 17.20
C ASP A 174 -51.24 -5.30 16.24
N LYS A 175 -52.30 -6.08 16.04
CA LYS A 175 -52.30 -7.22 15.13
C LYS A 175 -52.63 -6.72 13.73
N THR A 176 -51.60 -6.52 12.92
CA THR A 176 -51.75 -6.59 11.46
C THR A 176 -50.94 -7.75 10.94
N GLU A 177 -51.62 -8.84 10.62
CA GLU A 177 -51.10 -9.98 9.89
C GLU A 177 -50.72 -9.52 8.47
N THR A 178 -49.44 -9.24 8.24
CA THR A 178 -48.85 -9.21 6.90
C THR A 178 -47.94 -10.41 6.74
N GLU A 179 -48.43 -11.39 5.98
CA GLU A 179 -47.70 -12.55 5.48
C GLU A 179 -46.55 -12.09 4.55
N SER A 180 -45.40 -11.77 5.10
CA SER A 180 -44.12 -11.94 4.41
C SER A 180 -43.01 -12.00 5.45
N GLY A 181 -42.71 -13.21 5.92
CA GLY A 181 -41.48 -13.50 6.63
C GLY A 181 -40.30 -13.28 5.68
N PHE A 182 -39.77 -12.07 5.68
CA PHE A 182 -38.47 -11.76 5.11
C PHE A 182 -37.63 -11.24 6.27
N ASP A 183 -36.97 -12.16 6.96
CA ASP A 183 -35.87 -11.84 7.84
C ASP A 183 -34.88 -10.97 7.03
N HIS A 184 -34.67 -9.73 7.47
CA HIS A 184 -33.67 -8.85 6.89
C HIS A 184 -32.28 -9.27 7.38
N TYR A 185 -31.79 -10.41 6.88
CA TYR A 185 -30.37 -10.73 6.98
C TYR A 185 -29.59 -9.59 6.30
N GLY A 186 -28.66 -8.98 7.04
CA GLY A 186 -27.68 -8.07 6.47
C GLY A 186 -26.96 -8.72 5.28
N PRO A 187 -26.31 -7.94 4.40
CA PRO A 187 -25.67 -8.49 3.20
C PRO A 187 -24.69 -9.60 3.61
N GLU A 188 -25.00 -10.85 3.26
CA GLU A 188 -24.05 -11.96 3.43
C GLU A 188 -22.80 -11.64 2.60
N TYR A 189 -21.74 -11.22 3.28
CA TYR A 189 -20.45 -11.01 2.64
C TYR A 189 -19.88 -12.37 2.25
N GLN A 190 -20.09 -12.76 0.99
CA GLN A 190 -19.55 -14.00 0.42
C GLN A 190 -18.01 -13.92 0.34
N LEU A 191 -17.34 -14.34 1.41
CA LEU A 191 -15.88 -14.46 1.49
C LEU A 191 -15.47 -15.89 1.15
N SER A 192 -14.79 -16.08 0.01
CA SER A 192 -14.20 -17.38 -0.32
C SER A 192 -12.94 -17.65 0.51
N SER A 193 -12.60 -18.93 0.75
CA SER A 193 -11.35 -19.27 1.46
C SER A 193 -10.12 -18.73 0.74
N GLU A 194 -10.13 -18.75 -0.60
CA GLU A 194 -9.06 -18.22 -1.44
C GLU A 194 -8.88 -16.71 -1.25
N MET A 195 -9.97 -15.95 -1.13
CA MET A 195 -9.92 -14.51 -0.87
C MET A 195 -9.30 -14.22 0.50
N ILE A 196 -9.71 -14.96 1.53
CA ILE A 196 -9.17 -14.82 2.89
C ILE A 196 -7.68 -15.16 2.90
N GLU A 197 -7.29 -16.28 2.31
CA GLU A 197 -5.90 -16.73 2.21
C GLU A 197 -5.02 -15.70 1.49
N THR A 198 -5.51 -15.19 0.36
CA THR A 198 -4.81 -14.17 -0.42
C THR A 198 -4.70 -12.85 0.34
N PHE A 199 -5.76 -12.45 1.05
CA PHE A 199 -5.76 -11.24 1.87
C PHE A 199 -4.74 -11.34 3.00
N VAL A 200 -4.78 -12.42 3.79
CA VAL A 200 -3.85 -12.65 4.92
C VAL A 200 -2.41 -12.69 4.44
N LYS A 201 -2.13 -13.43 3.35
CA LYS A 201 -0.79 -13.54 2.78
C LYS A 201 -0.21 -12.19 2.33
N ASN A 202 -1.06 -11.27 1.86
CA ASN A 202 -0.65 -9.98 1.30
C ASN A 202 -0.99 -8.78 2.21
N CYS A 203 -1.38 -9.02 3.47
CA CYS A 203 -1.93 -7.99 4.35
C CYS A 203 -1.00 -6.79 4.55
N ALA A 204 0.32 -7.00 4.59
CA ALA A 204 1.32 -5.93 4.70
C ALA A 204 1.41 -5.02 3.46
N HIS A 205 0.88 -5.45 2.31
CA HIS A 205 1.02 -4.76 1.02
C HIS A 205 -0.28 -4.14 0.50
N ILE A 206 -1.35 -4.19 1.29
CA ILE A 206 -2.64 -3.62 0.89
C ILE A 206 -2.49 -2.11 0.64
N ARG A 207 -3.16 -1.62 -0.39
CA ARG A 207 -3.22 -0.21 -0.79
C ARG A 207 -4.67 0.16 -1.09
N LEU A 208 -5.11 1.29 -0.57
CA LEU A 208 -6.41 1.87 -0.90
C LEU A 208 -6.20 3.10 -1.78
N ILE A 209 -6.82 3.09 -2.96
CA ILE A 209 -6.80 4.22 -3.89
C ILE A 209 -8.23 4.74 -4.00
N ARG A 210 -8.44 5.99 -3.62
CA ARG A 210 -9.72 6.68 -3.78
C ARG A 210 -9.58 7.75 -4.86
N GLY A 211 -10.26 7.55 -5.98
CA GLY A 211 -10.42 8.60 -6.97
C GLY A 211 -11.40 9.66 -6.46
N SER A 212 -11.09 10.93 -6.68
CA SER A 212 -12.10 11.98 -6.56
C SER A 212 -13.16 11.82 -7.65
N LYS A 213 -14.42 12.08 -7.33
CA LYS A 213 -15.43 12.24 -8.39
C LYS A 213 -14.94 13.31 -9.36
N TYR A 214 -15.12 13.08 -10.65
CA TYR A 214 -14.96 14.13 -11.65
C TYR A 214 -15.98 15.22 -11.31
N THR A 215 -15.48 16.26 -10.65
CA THR A 215 -16.23 17.49 -10.39
C THR A 215 -15.65 18.53 -11.33
N ASN A 216 -16.36 19.64 -11.56
CA ASN A 216 -15.76 20.78 -12.24
C ASN A 216 -14.57 21.35 -11.45
N ASP A 217 -14.39 20.93 -10.18
CA ASP A 217 -13.22 21.23 -9.38
C ASP A 217 -12.01 20.45 -9.88
N GLN A 218 -10.96 21.20 -10.14
CA GLN A 218 -9.80 20.73 -10.85
C GLN A 218 -8.69 20.30 -9.89
N PRO A 219 -7.65 19.57 -10.37
CA PRO A 219 -6.54 19.19 -9.51
C PRO A 219 -5.95 20.42 -8.83
N LYS A 220 -5.90 20.42 -7.50
CA LYS A 220 -5.44 21.57 -6.69
C LYS A 220 -4.02 22.00 -7.03
N ASP A 221 -3.21 21.07 -7.52
CA ASP A 221 -1.82 21.26 -7.92
C ASP A 221 -1.63 21.56 -9.41
N LEU A 222 -2.71 21.65 -10.20
CA LEU A 222 -2.62 21.84 -11.65
C LEU A 222 -1.83 23.09 -12.03
N MET A 223 -2.13 24.24 -11.40
CA MET A 223 -1.45 25.50 -11.70
C MET A 223 0.01 25.51 -11.21
N LEU A 224 0.30 24.82 -10.12
CA LEU A 224 1.68 24.64 -9.63
C LEU A 224 2.50 23.81 -10.64
N LYS A 225 1.95 22.67 -11.09
CA LYS A 225 2.56 21.83 -12.13
C LYS A 225 2.75 22.59 -13.43
N PHE A 226 1.73 23.32 -13.88
CA PHE A 226 1.82 24.13 -15.09
C PHE A 226 2.91 25.21 -14.99
N SER A 227 2.99 25.90 -13.85
CA SER A 227 4.03 26.91 -13.62
C SER A 227 5.43 26.33 -13.69
N LYS A 228 5.63 25.16 -13.05
CA LYS A 228 6.90 24.42 -13.10
C LYS A 228 7.23 23.92 -14.51
N GLU A 229 6.22 23.44 -15.24
CA GLU A 229 6.40 23.04 -16.64
C GLU A 229 6.85 24.23 -17.48
N CYS A 230 6.38 25.45 -17.23
CA CYS A 230 6.78 26.65 -17.98
C CYS A 230 8.23 27.13 -17.69
N GLU A 231 8.96 26.52 -16.74
CA GLU A 231 10.35 26.90 -16.46
C GLU A 231 11.31 26.53 -17.61
N PRO A 232 12.33 27.37 -17.90
CA PRO A 232 13.29 27.08 -18.96
C PRO A 232 14.00 25.72 -18.79
N GLY A 233 14.04 24.92 -19.86
CA GLY A 233 14.69 23.62 -19.87
C GLY A 233 13.83 22.46 -19.32
N ASN A 234 12.63 22.73 -18.81
CA ASN A 234 11.71 21.67 -18.39
C ASN A 234 11.09 20.97 -19.62
N GLN A 235 11.14 19.63 -19.65
CA GLN A 235 10.63 18.80 -20.76
C GLN A 235 9.25 18.18 -20.49
N GLU A 236 8.63 18.42 -19.34
CA GLU A 236 7.30 17.92 -18.97
C GLU A 236 6.19 18.77 -19.64
N PHE A 237 5.10 18.12 -20.05
CA PHE A 237 3.97 18.76 -20.73
C PHE A 237 2.61 18.26 -20.21
N THR A 238 2.55 17.57 -19.07
CA THR A 238 1.33 16.91 -18.61
C THR A 238 0.22 17.92 -18.27
N ALA A 239 0.55 18.96 -17.51
CA ALA A 239 -0.38 20.04 -17.19
C ALA A 239 -0.69 20.90 -18.43
N ASN A 240 0.30 21.14 -19.28
CA ASN A 240 0.11 21.81 -20.57
C ASN A 240 -0.92 21.08 -21.45
N TRP A 241 -0.77 19.77 -21.65
CA TRP A 241 -1.72 18.96 -22.43
C TRP A 241 -3.10 18.93 -21.78
N PHE A 242 -3.16 18.81 -20.45
CA PHE A 242 -4.43 18.85 -19.73
C PHE A 242 -5.20 20.16 -19.98
N LEU A 243 -4.53 21.30 -19.85
CA LEU A 243 -5.12 22.61 -20.12
C LEU A 243 -5.46 22.79 -21.60
N GLY A 244 -4.60 22.29 -22.50
CA GLY A 244 -4.85 22.28 -23.94
C GLY A 244 -6.11 21.50 -24.32
N PHE A 245 -6.33 20.32 -23.72
CA PHE A 245 -7.55 19.53 -23.94
C PHE A 245 -8.80 20.21 -23.35
N GLN A 246 -8.67 20.92 -22.23
CA GLN A 246 -9.78 21.72 -21.69
C GLN A 246 -10.14 22.88 -22.61
N ALA A 247 -9.14 23.61 -23.11
CA ALA A 247 -9.34 24.67 -24.09
C ALA A 247 -9.95 24.13 -25.39
N LEU A 248 -9.50 22.96 -25.84
CA LEU A 248 -10.03 22.26 -27.01
C LEU A 248 -11.51 21.88 -26.83
N SER A 249 -11.87 21.40 -25.64
CA SER A 249 -13.26 21.08 -25.29
C SER A 249 -14.14 22.33 -25.33
N ALA A 250 -13.68 23.43 -24.73
CA ALA A 250 -14.38 24.71 -24.74
C ALA A 250 -14.50 25.30 -26.16
N TYR A 251 -13.43 25.22 -26.96
CA TYR A 251 -13.43 25.60 -28.38
C TYR A 251 -14.51 24.83 -29.13
N ARG A 252 -14.54 23.50 -28.98
CA ARG A 252 -15.51 22.65 -29.65
C ARG A 252 -16.95 23.01 -29.29
N SER A 253 -17.21 23.31 -28.02
CA SER A 253 -18.52 23.77 -27.56
C SER A 253 -18.91 25.13 -28.17
N ALA A 254 -17.96 26.04 -28.33
CA ALA A 254 -18.20 27.35 -28.95
C ALA A 254 -18.37 27.28 -30.48
N ASN A 255 -17.80 26.27 -31.14
CA ASN A 255 -17.73 26.16 -32.59
C ASN A 255 -18.61 25.01 -33.15
N GLN A 256 -19.82 24.84 -32.62
CA GLN A 256 -20.81 23.87 -33.13
C GLN A 256 -20.31 22.43 -33.25
N GLY A 257 -19.35 22.03 -32.43
CA GLY A 257 -18.77 20.68 -32.45
C GLY A 257 -17.54 20.50 -33.33
N GLU A 258 -17.09 21.55 -34.01
CA GLU A 258 -15.85 21.53 -34.82
C GLU A 258 -14.59 21.70 -33.96
N TYR A 259 -13.51 21.06 -34.39
CA TYR A 259 -12.18 21.22 -33.81
C TYR A 259 -11.38 22.28 -34.58
N PRO A 260 -10.43 22.96 -33.91
CA PRO A 260 -9.54 23.91 -34.57
C PRO A 260 -8.71 23.19 -35.66
N GLY A 261 -8.53 23.83 -36.81
CA GLY A 261 -7.76 23.30 -37.94
C GLY A 261 -8.52 22.31 -38.83
N MET A 262 -9.83 22.09 -38.62
CA MET A 262 -10.63 21.22 -39.49
C MET A 262 -10.87 21.79 -40.89
N ARG A 263 -10.83 23.13 -41.05
CA ARG A 263 -11.11 23.82 -42.30
C ARG A 263 -9.83 24.45 -42.85
N LYS A 264 -9.53 24.14 -44.11
CA LYS A 264 -8.35 24.67 -44.81
C LYS A 264 -8.45 26.21 -44.93
N GLY A 265 -7.39 26.91 -44.53
CA GLY A 265 -7.32 28.38 -44.57
C GLY A 265 -7.88 29.08 -43.32
N GLN A 266 -8.30 28.33 -42.30
CA GLN A 266 -8.75 28.88 -41.01
C GLN A 266 -7.79 28.58 -39.86
N GLU A 267 -6.66 27.93 -40.13
CA GLU A 267 -5.75 27.41 -39.11
C GLU A 267 -5.20 28.51 -38.18
N GLU A 268 -4.93 29.70 -38.71
CA GLU A 268 -4.44 30.84 -37.91
C GLU A 268 -5.55 31.46 -37.05
N HIS A 269 -6.75 31.58 -37.60
CA HIS A 269 -7.92 32.06 -36.85
C HIS A 269 -8.28 31.09 -35.71
N ASP A 270 -8.31 29.79 -36.01
CA ASP A 270 -8.61 28.73 -35.07
C ASP A 270 -7.56 28.66 -33.96
N PHE A 271 -6.28 28.84 -34.29
CA PHE A 271 -5.20 28.93 -33.32
C PHE A 271 -5.37 30.12 -32.38
N ASN A 272 -5.66 31.31 -32.90
CA ASN A 272 -5.86 32.51 -32.08
C ASN A 272 -7.06 32.34 -31.15
N SER A 273 -8.18 31.84 -31.66
CA SER A 273 -9.38 31.56 -30.88
C SER A 273 -9.14 30.52 -29.78
N LEU A 274 -8.43 29.42 -30.07
CA LEU A 274 -8.04 28.43 -29.06
C LEU A 274 -7.10 29.03 -28.00
N SER A 275 -6.13 29.85 -28.41
CA SER A 275 -5.17 30.50 -27.53
C SER A 275 -5.86 31.48 -26.58
N GLU A 276 -6.84 32.25 -27.07
CA GLU A 276 -7.65 33.13 -26.23
C GLU A 276 -8.47 32.36 -25.19
N ILE A 277 -9.05 31.22 -25.57
CA ILE A 277 -9.80 30.35 -24.65
C ILE A 277 -8.86 29.81 -23.56
N ALA A 278 -7.69 29.33 -23.94
CA ALA A 278 -6.68 28.84 -23.00
C ALA A 278 -6.20 29.94 -22.04
N LEU A 279 -5.91 31.14 -22.56
CA LEU A 279 -5.45 32.28 -21.76
C LEU A 279 -6.52 32.75 -20.77
N LYS A 280 -7.79 32.87 -21.19
CA LYS A 280 -8.91 33.21 -20.30
C LYS A 280 -9.07 32.19 -19.18
N ASP A 281 -8.90 30.91 -19.50
CA ASP A 281 -8.95 29.83 -18.52
C ASP A 281 -7.78 29.89 -17.52
N LEU A 282 -6.56 30.16 -17.99
CA LEU A 282 -5.37 30.36 -17.16
C LEU A 282 -5.53 31.55 -16.20
N ILE A 283 -5.98 32.70 -16.69
CA ILE A 283 -6.19 33.92 -15.89
C ILE A 283 -7.23 33.64 -14.79
N ARG A 284 -8.35 32.99 -15.13
CA ARG A 284 -9.39 32.59 -14.15
C ARG A 284 -8.82 31.74 -13.01
N ARG A 285 -7.72 31.02 -13.25
CA ARG A 285 -7.06 30.13 -12.29
C ARG A 285 -5.94 30.79 -11.50
N GLY A 286 -5.78 32.11 -11.62
CA GLY A 286 -4.74 32.85 -10.92
C GLY A 286 -3.37 32.78 -11.61
N TRP A 287 -3.33 32.58 -12.93
CA TRP A 287 -2.12 32.87 -13.69
C TRP A 287 -1.92 34.39 -13.75
N ASP A 288 -1.03 34.88 -12.88
CA ASP A 288 -0.74 36.30 -12.68
C ASP A 288 0.63 36.67 -13.24
N LYS A 289 0.77 36.49 -14.56
CA LYS A 289 1.84 37.14 -15.32
C LYS A 289 1.14 38.12 -16.25
N ASP A 290 1.57 39.38 -16.23
CA ASP A 290 1.13 40.48 -17.12
C ASP A 290 1.43 40.20 -18.60
N GLU A 291 0.95 39.07 -19.13
CA GLU A 291 1.22 38.61 -20.49
C GLU A 291 -0.12 38.52 -21.24
N GLU A 292 -0.28 39.35 -22.29
CA GLU A 292 -1.40 39.29 -23.24
C GLU A 292 -1.39 38.01 -24.12
N LYS A 293 -0.48 37.07 -23.85
CA LYS A 293 -0.20 35.87 -24.65
C LYS A 293 -0.09 34.63 -23.77
N VAL A 294 -0.39 33.47 -24.36
CA VAL A 294 -0.19 32.17 -23.70
C VAL A 294 1.31 31.92 -23.48
N PRO A 295 1.72 31.23 -22.39
CA PRO A 295 3.13 30.92 -22.14
C PRO A 295 3.77 30.14 -23.29
N GLY A 296 5.08 30.27 -23.51
CA GLY A 296 5.79 29.70 -24.66
C GLY A 296 5.58 28.20 -24.92
N LYS A 297 5.18 27.40 -23.91
CA LYS A 297 4.83 25.99 -24.09
C LYS A 297 3.49 25.74 -24.78
N LEU A 298 2.60 26.73 -24.77
CA LEU A 298 1.30 26.75 -25.44
C LEU A 298 1.31 27.61 -26.72
N GLU A 299 2.43 28.27 -27.04
CA GLU A 299 2.58 29.02 -28.28
C GLU A 299 2.74 28.10 -29.50
N LYS A 300 2.49 28.66 -30.68
CA LYS A 300 2.65 27.98 -31.96
C LYS A 300 4.14 27.73 -32.23
N TYR A 301 4.53 26.46 -32.37
CA TYR A 301 5.86 26.06 -32.85
C TYR A 301 5.99 26.25 -34.36
#